data_AF-A0A836SAI3-F1
#
_entry.id   AF-A0A836SAI3-F1
#
_cell.length_a   1.000
_cell.length_b   1.000
_cell.length_c   1.000
_cell.angle_alpha   90.00
_cell.angle_beta   90.00
_cell.angle_gamma   90.00
#
_symmetry.space_group_name_H-M   'P 1'
#
loop_
_entity.id
_entity.type
_entity.pdbx_description
1 polymer ?
#
loop_
_entity_poly.entity_id
_entity_poly.type
_entity_poly.pdbx_seq_one_letter_code
_entity_poly.pdbx_strand_id
1 'polypeptide(L)'
;MNIERYKIQANPFENTEVREILDFADIPVLYVEEDSIGKLYLNYLDQFIEDNIEQRFVIPISLIRLNAIKNGKISVCETFKHPETPFIFLTHQNQLDGCLKNIYLLPNDIFQNLNTISPQYFLSNEEEKPSASEKHKIKAKRFLVEIEELIDSQDIFVDTQELVVAKQMAHLIRKRIKSAVPSLHSVC
;
A
#
# COMPACT_ATOMS: atom_id res chain seq x y z
N MET A 1 -9.37 24.83 -9.50
CA MET A 1 -8.02 24.64 -10.10
C MET A 1 -8.12 23.52 -11.14
N ASN A 2 -7.57 23.69 -12.34
CA ASN A 2 -7.61 22.64 -13.37
C ASN A 2 -6.37 21.73 -13.23
N ILE A 3 -6.55 20.53 -12.66
CA ILE A 3 -5.46 19.57 -12.45
C ILE A 3 -5.10 18.77 -13.71
N GLU A 4 -5.96 18.77 -14.74
CA GLU A 4 -5.78 17.96 -15.95
C GLU A 4 -4.50 18.28 -16.71
N ARG A 5 -3.99 19.52 -16.60
CA ARG A 5 -2.70 19.91 -17.19
C ARG A 5 -1.48 19.15 -16.62
N TYR A 6 -1.64 18.52 -15.46
CA TYR A 6 -0.60 17.75 -14.77
C TYR A 6 -0.72 16.23 -15.00
N LYS A 7 -1.70 15.80 -15.79
CA LYS A 7 -1.93 14.39 -16.08
C LYS A 7 -0.75 13.82 -16.89
N ILE A 8 -0.25 12.67 -16.46
CA ILE A 8 0.81 11.93 -17.15
C ILE A 8 0.27 10.60 -17.69
N GLN A 9 0.84 10.14 -18.80
CA GLN A 9 0.47 8.86 -19.42
C GLN A 9 1.30 7.68 -18.91
N ALA A 10 2.53 7.95 -18.44
CA ALA A 10 3.41 6.93 -17.90
C ALA A 10 3.00 6.56 -16.48
N ASN A 11 2.91 5.26 -16.19
CA ASN A 11 2.72 4.76 -14.84
C ASN A 11 4.07 4.46 -14.19
N PRO A 12 4.58 5.31 -13.28
CA PRO A 12 5.85 5.06 -12.60
C PRO A 12 5.76 3.92 -11.57
N PHE A 13 4.56 3.42 -11.28
CA PHE A 13 4.26 2.41 -10.28
C PHE A 13 3.92 1.03 -10.89
N GLU A 14 4.13 0.84 -12.19
CA GLU A 14 3.76 -0.42 -12.88
C GLU A 14 4.50 -1.64 -12.31
N ASN A 15 5.71 -1.43 -11.79
CA ASN A 15 6.57 -2.48 -11.24
C ASN A 15 6.86 -2.28 -9.75
N THR A 16 5.94 -1.66 -9.01
CA THR A 16 6.05 -1.55 -7.55
C THR A 16 5.28 -2.66 -6.85
N GLU A 17 5.75 -3.04 -5.67
CA GLU A 17 5.04 -3.96 -4.78
C GLU A 17 4.85 -3.31 -3.40
N VAL A 18 3.71 -3.58 -2.76
CA VAL A 18 3.47 -3.13 -1.38
C VAL A 18 4.45 -3.85 -0.45
N ARG A 19 5.36 -3.08 0.15
CA ARG A 19 6.37 -3.54 1.10
C ARG A 19 5.80 -3.63 2.51
N GLU A 20 5.08 -2.61 2.94
CA GLU A 20 4.61 -2.48 4.32
C GLU A 20 3.32 -1.64 4.39
N ILE A 21 2.34 -2.07 5.18
CA ILE A 21 1.16 -1.26 5.53
C ILE A 21 1.43 -0.61 6.88
N LEU A 22 1.33 0.71 6.95
CA LEU A 22 1.66 1.51 8.13
C LEU A 22 0.44 1.89 8.94
N ASP A 23 -0.70 2.08 8.27
CA ASP A 23 -1.97 2.36 8.92
C ASP A 23 -3.12 1.73 8.12
N PHE A 24 -4.10 1.22 8.85
CA PHE A 24 -5.19 0.43 8.32
C PHE A 24 -6.46 0.71 9.12
N ALA A 25 -7.54 1.03 8.41
CA ALA A 25 -8.89 1.11 8.98
C ALA A 25 -9.70 -0.12 8.51
N ASP A 26 -10.68 0.06 7.64
CA ASP A 26 -11.27 -1.05 6.88
C ASP A 26 -10.43 -1.39 5.63
N ILE A 27 -9.61 -0.43 5.19
CA ILE A 27 -8.68 -0.53 4.07
C ILE A 27 -7.34 0.16 4.39
N PRO A 28 -6.28 -0.08 3.60
CA PRO A 28 -4.99 0.57 3.79
C PRO A 28 -5.09 2.09 3.60
N VAL A 29 -4.91 2.82 4.70
CA VAL A 29 -4.88 4.29 4.72
C VAL A 29 -3.49 4.79 4.36
N LEU A 30 -2.45 4.14 4.90
CA LEU A 30 -1.06 4.50 4.63
C LEU A 30 -0.23 3.24 4.40
N TYR A 31 0.50 3.19 3.29
CA TYR A 31 1.41 2.08 3.00
C TYR A 31 2.64 2.54 2.22
N VAL A 32 3.65 1.68 2.19
CA VAL A 32 4.89 1.88 1.43
C VAL A 32 4.95 0.85 0.32
N GLU A 33 5.21 1.34 -0.89
CA GLU A 33 5.58 0.53 -2.04
C GLU A 33 7.08 0.62 -2.30
N GLU A 34 7.63 -0.42 -2.91
CA GLU A 34 9.03 -0.49 -3.33
C GLU A 34 9.10 -0.93 -4.79
N ASP A 35 9.91 -0.25 -5.61
CA ASP A 35 10.18 -0.67 -6.98
C ASP A 35 11.34 -1.68 -7.06
N SER A 36 11.59 -2.19 -8.27
CA SER A 36 12.63 -3.19 -8.53
C SER A 36 14.07 -2.73 -8.25
N ILE A 37 14.31 -1.44 -8.04
CA ILE A 37 15.61 -0.87 -7.69
C ILE A 37 15.69 -0.44 -6.21
N GLY A 38 14.65 -0.74 -5.42
CA GLY A 38 14.61 -0.50 -3.98
C GLY A 38 14.19 0.93 -3.58
N LYS A 39 13.65 1.72 -4.52
CA LYS A 39 13.14 3.05 -4.19
C LYS A 39 11.75 2.93 -3.59
N LEU A 40 11.53 3.69 -2.50
CA LEU A 40 10.31 3.62 -1.71
C LEU A 40 9.36 4.75 -2.07
N TYR A 41 8.06 4.43 -2.03
CA TYR A 41 6.97 5.35 -2.28
C TYR A 41 5.95 5.28 -1.15
N LEU A 42 5.75 6.39 -0.45
CA LEU A 42 4.72 6.50 0.58
C LEU A 42 3.40 6.85 -0.08
N ASN A 43 2.39 6.00 0.12
CA ASN A 43 1.06 6.12 -0.44
C ASN A 43 0.06 6.42 0.68
N TYR A 44 -0.63 7.55 0.58
CA TYR A 44 -1.69 7.97 1.50
C TYR A 44 -3.04 7.99 0.79
N LEU A 45 -4.04 7.33 1.37
CA LEU A 45 -5.43 7.45 0.95
C LEU A 45 -6.01 8.79 1.43
N ASP A 46 -6.31 9.67 0.49
CA ASP A 46 -6.96 10.93 0.76
C ASP A 46 -8.47 10.76 0.91
N GLN A 47 -9.12 10.30 -0.16
CA GLN A 47 -10.57 10.16 -0.20
C GLN A 47 -11.01 9.19 -1.30
N PHE A 48 -12.29 8.87 -1.31
CA PHE A 48 -12.97 8.28 -2.46
C PHE A 48 -13.61 9.38 -3.28
N ILE A 49 -13.31 9.42 -4.58
CA ILE A 49 -13.89 10.42 -5.50
C ILE A 49 -15.13 9.91 -6.22
N GLU A 50 -15.25 8.59 -6.35
CA GLU A 50 -16.39 7.86 -6.90
C GLU A 50 -16.47 6.49 -6.20
N ASP A 51 -17.52 5.72 -6.46
CA ASP A 51 -17.66 4.35 -5.94
C ASP A 51 -16.41 3.51 -6.29
N ASN A 52 -15.72 3.02 -5.27
CA ASN A 52 -14.50 2.22 -5.38
C ASN A 52 -13.31 2.93 -6.08
N ILE A 53 -13.35 4.25 -6.30
CA ILE A 53 -12.21 4.99 -6.86
C ILE A 53 -11.50 5.78 -5.75
N GLU A 54 -10.35 5.25 -5.35
CA GLU A 54 -9.46 5.84 -4.36
C GLU A 54 -8.64 6.98 -5.00
N GLN A 55 -8.69 8.15 -4.40
CA GLN A 55 -7.69 9.19 -4.62
C GLN A 55 -6.57 9.04 -3.59
N ARG A 56 -5.35 8.86 -4.08
CA ARG A 56 -4.16 8.73 -3.22
C ARG A 56 -3.12 9.78 -3.54
N PHE A 57 -2.40 10.22 -2.51
CA PHE A 57 -1.19 11.01 -2.65
C PHE A 57 0.02 10.11 -2.50
N VAL A 58 0.98 10.25 -3.41
CA VAL A 58 2.17 9.40 -3.44
C VAL A 58 3.43 10.27 -3.54
N ILE A 59 4.40 10.01 -2.67
CA ILE A 59 5.71 10.66 -2.70
C ILE A 59 6.83 9.62 -2.65
N PRO A 60 7.94 9.84 -3.38
CA PRO A 60 9.19 9.16 -3.06
C PRO A 60 9.60 9.46 -1.62
N ILE A 61 10.10 8.45 -0.91
CA ILE A 61 10.56 8.60 0.47
C ILE A 61 11.84 7.83 0.73
N SER A 62 12.78 8.43 1.44
CA SER A 62 13.98 7.77 1.92
C SER A 62 13.68 6.89 3.13
N LEU A 63 14.49 5.85 3.33
CA LEU A 63 14.38 5.00 4.52
C LEU A 63 14.53 5.80 5.82
N ILE A 64 15.38 6.85 5.81
CA ILE A 64 15.60 7.73 6.97
C ILE A 64 14.30 8.46 7.32
N ARG A 65 13.64 9.08 6.32
CA ARG A 65 12.41 9.84 6.54
C ARG A 65 11.24 8.92 6.87
N LEU A 66 11.14 7.76 6.23
CA LEU A 66 10.17 6.72 6.58
C LEU A 66 10.30 6.30 8.05
N ASN A 67 11.52 6.00 8.51
CA ASN A 67 11.75 5.65 9.91
C ASN A 67 11.40 6.79 10.88
N ALA A 68 11.56 8.05 10.48
CA ALA A 68 11.13 9.17 11.31
C ALA A 68 9.60 9.22 11.48
N ILE A 69 8.83 8.91 10.43
CA ILE A 69 7.36 8.78 10.49
C ILE A 69 6.97 7.62 11.41
N LYS A 70 7.58 6.44 11.20
CA LYS A 70 7.28 5.23 11.97
C LYS A 70 7.52 5.38 13.48
N ASN A 71 8.51 6.19 13.85
CA ASN A 71 8.83 6.46 15.26
C ASN A 71 8.06 7.67 15.84
N GLY A 72 7.10 8.22 15.09
CA GLY A 72 6.32 9.40 15.50
C GLY A 72 7.14 10.69 15.63
N LYS A 73 8.35 10.76 15.04
CA LYS A 73 9.21 11.96 15.10
C LYS A 73 8.73 13.07 14.16
N ILE A 74 8.09 12.69 13.07
CA ILE A 74 7.45 13.61 12.11
C ILE A 74 6.05 13.09 11.79
N SER A 75 5.11 14.00 11.52
CA SER A 75 3.77 13.61 11.09
C SER A 75 3.76 13.22 9.62
N VAL A 76 2.73 12.48 9.21
CA VAL A 76 2.48 12.16 7.80
C VAL A 76 2.26 13.45 7.02
N CYS A 77 1.45 14.38 7.54
CA CYS A 77 1.21 15.69 6.93
C CYS A 77 2.51 16.47 6.67
N GLU A 78 3.43 16.52 7.64
CA GLU A 78 4.72 17.18 7.51
C GLU A 78 5.57 16.57 6.38
N THR A 79 5.45 15.25 6.20
CA THR A 79 6.15 14.53 5.14
C THR A 79 5.67 14.95 3.75
N PHE A 80 4.35 15.12 3.58
CA PHE A 80 3.76 15.59 2.32
C PHE A 80 3.83 17.12 2.12
N LYS A 81 3.96 17.90 3.19
CA LYS A 81 4.23 19.35 3.11
C LYS A 81 5.64 19.66 2.60
N HIS A 82 6.59 18.83 3.04
CA HIS A 82 8.01 18.97 2.72
C HIS A 82 8.56 17.68 2.12
N PRO A 83 8.11 17.30 0.90
CA PRO A 83 8.60 16.09 0.24
C PRO A 83 10.07 16.21 -0.13
N GLU A 84 10.77 15.07 -0.20
CA GLU A 84 12.18 15.02 -0.59
C GLU A 84 12.40 15.34 -2.08
N THR A 85 11.33 15.23 -2.87
CA THR A 85 11.30 15.64 -4.27
C THR A 85 10.31 16.79 -4.47
N PRO A 86 10.52 17.71 -5.43
CA PRO A 86 9.64 18.85 -5.64
C PRO A 86 8.25 18.50 -6.21
N PHE A 87 7.99 17.22 -6.45
CA PHE A 87 6.75 16.72 -7.03
C PHE A 87 6.08 15.69 -6.14
N ILE A 88 4.75 15.69 -6.17
CA ILE A 88 3.86 14.74 -5.53
C ILE A 88 2.98 14.13 -6.61
N PHE A 89 2.75 12.83 -6.55
CA PHE A 89 1.78 12.20 -7.42
C PHE A 89 0.40 12.21 -6.77
N LEU A 90 -0.62 12.51 -7.55
CA LEU A 90 -2.00 12.22 -7.22
C LEU A 90 -2.46 11.10 -8.13
N THR A 91 -2.96 10.01 -7.57
CA THR A 91 -3.42 8.84 -8.33
C THR A 91 -4.89 8.60 -8.09
N HIS A 92 -5.57 8.11 -9.12
CA HIS A 92 -6.90 7.52 -9.01
C HIS A 92 -6.78 6.03 -9.28
N GLN A 93 -7.12 5.22 -8.28
CA GLN A 93 -6.98 3.76 -8.34
C GLN A 93 -8.33 3.12 -8.04
N ASN A 94 -8.68 2.10 -8.80
CA ASN A 94 -9.84 1.29 -8.47
C ASN A 94 -9.48 0.33 -7.32
N GLN A 95 -10.24 0.42 -6.23
CA GLN A 95 -10.07 -0.38 -5.01
C GLN A 95 -10.23 -1.88 -5.26
N LEU A 96 -11.10 -2.28 -6.20
CA LEU A 96 -11.46 -3.68 -6.42
C LEU A 96 -10.40 -4.46 -7.19
N ASP A 97 -9.83 -3.85 -8.23
CA ASP A 97 -8.87 -4.48 -9.15
C ASP A 97 -7.44 -3.92 -9.02
N GLY A 98 -7.24 -2.87 -8.22
CA GLY A 98 -5.95 -2.18 -8.05
C GLY A 98 -5.50 -1.39 -9.27
N CYS A 99 -6.32 -1.26 -10.31
CA CYS A 99 -5.93 -0.62 -11.56
C CYS A 99 -5.88 0.91 -11.39
N LEU A 100 -4.72 1.48 -11.68
CA LEU A 100 -4.54 2.93 -11.81
C LEU A 100 -5.28 3.44 -13.04
N LYS A 101 -6.22 4.37 -12.82
CA LYS A 101 -7.04 5.02 -13.86
C LYS A 101 -6.43 6.32 -14.33
N ASN A 102 -5.98 7.15 -13.39
CA ASN A 102 -5.36 8.45 -13.68
C ASN A 102 -4.15 8.66 -12.78
N ILE A 103 -3.14 9.37 -13.31
CA ILE A 103 -1.94 9.77 -12.58
C ILE A 103 -1.64 11.21 -12.94
N TYR A 104 -1.42 12.03 -11.92
CA TYR A 104 -1.08 13.44 -12.05
C TYR A 104 0.24 13.70 -11.31
N LEU A 105 1.14 14.44 -11.93
CA LEU A 105 2.40 14.87 -11.32
C LEU A 105 2.31 16.34 -10.93
N LEU A 106 2.07 16.59 -9.65
CA LEU A 106 1.82 17.93 -9.13
C LEU A 106 3.11 18.55 -8.58
N PRO A 107 3.44 19.79 -8.98
CA PRO A 107 4.38 20.63 -8.25
C PRO A 107 3.93 20.83 -6.80
N ASN A 108 4.89 20.94 -5.87
CA ASN A 108 4.57 21.06 -4.44
C ASN A 108 3.63 22.22 -4.10
N ASP A 109 3.85 23.40 -4.68
CA ASP A 109 3.01 24.59 -4.50
C ASP A 109 1.55 24.37 -4.91
N ILE A 110 1.34 23.59 -5.97
CA ILE A 110 0.02 23.20 -6.45
C ILE A 110 -0.62 22.19 -5.50
N PHE A 111 0.14 21.18 -5.09
CA PHE A 111 -0.32 20.16 -4.14
C PHE A 111 -0.71 20.75 -2.78
N GLN A 112 0.00 21.75 -2.26
CA GLN A 112 -0.34 22.33 -0.96
C GLN A 112 -1.75 22.95 -0.92
N ASN A 113 -2.30 23.37 -2.06
CA ASN A 113 -3.69 23.85 -2.13
C ASN A 113 -4.73 22.71 -2.09
N LEU A 114 -4.31 21.47 -2.27
CA LEU A 114 -5.13 20.25 -2.25
C LEU A 114 -4.88 19.37 -1.03
N ASN A 115 -3.82 19.63 -0.26
CA ASN A 115 -3.38 18.78 0.83
C ASN A 115 -4.38 18.79 1.99
N THR A 116 -5.13 17.72 2.12
CA THR A 116 -6.15 17.45 3.15
C THR A 116 -5.61 16.70 4.36
N ILE A 117 -4.34 16.25 4.33
CA ILE A 117 -3.77 15.39 5.37
C ILE A 117 -3.79 16.13 6.71
N SER A 118 -4.39 15.52 7.72
CA SER A 118 -4.46 16.10 9.06
C SER A 118 -3.06 16.41 9.62
N PRO A 119 -2.79 17.65 10.08
CA PRO A 119 -1.51 18.01 10.71
C PRO A 119 -1.17 17.16 11.94
N GLN A 120 -2.18 16.55 12.57
CA GLN A 120 -2.05 15.70 13.75
C GLN A 120 -1.95 14.21 13.40
N TYR A 121 -1.79 13.86 12.13
CA TYR A 121 -1.67 12.47 11.72
C TYR A 121 -0.26 11.93 11.99
N PHE A 122 -0.07 11.36 13.18
CA PHE A 122 1.10 10.59 13.56
C PHE A 122 0.74 9.10 13.56
N LEU A 123 1.69 8.25 13.20
CA LEU A 123 1.53 6.82 13.43
C LEU A 123 1.60 6.57 14.94
N SER A 124 0.60 5.85 15.46
CA SER A 124 0.57 5.47 16.87
C SER A 124 1.77 4.57 17.17
N ASN A 125 2.64 5.02 18.07
CA ASN A 125 3.69 4.20 18.65
C ASN A 125 3.03 3.14 19.57
N GLU A 126 2.38 2.12 19.00
CA GLU A 126 2.34 0.86 19.74
C GLU A 126 3.78 0.37 19.80
N GLU A 127 4.42 0.58 20.94
CA GLU A 127 5.78 0.13 21.22
C GLU A 127 6.00 -1.26 20.61
N GLU A 128 6.89 -1.36 19.62
CA GLU A 128 7.39 -2.63 19.13
C GLU A 128 8.07 -3.36 20.30
N LYS A 129 7.28 -4.09 21.10
CA LYS A 129 7.82 -5.24 21.82
C LYS A 129 8.36 -6.18 20.74
N PRO A 130 9.60 -6.71 20.85
CA PRO A 130 10.26 -7.52 19.81
C PRO A 130 9.60 -8.88 19.46
N SER A 131 8.30 -9.07 19.67
CA SER A 131 7.58 -10.33 19.46
C SER A 131 6.43 -10.24 18.44
N ALA A 132 6.14 -9.06 17.89
CA ALA A 132 5.00 -8.87 16.97
C ALA A 132 5.27 -9.39 15.54
N SER A 133 6.52 -9.37 15.06
CA SER A 133 6.89 -9.88 13.73
C SER A 133 6.57 -11.37 13.55
N GLU A 134 6.69 -12.17 14.61
CA GLU A 134 6.32 -13.60 14.58
C GLU A 134 4.81 -13.82 14.74
N LYS A 135 4.12 -13.04 15.59
CA LYS A 135 2.67 -13.17 15.76
C LYS A 135 1.90 -12.79 14.50
N HIS A 136 2.32 -11.76 13.76
CA HIS A 136 1.70 -11.39 12.49
C HIS A 136 1.96 -12.45 11.40
N LYS A 137 3.15 -13.06 11.37
CA LYS A 137 3.46 -14.19 10.48
C LYS A 137 2.62 -15.43 10.79
N ILE A 138 2.39 -15.72 12.07
CA ILE A 138 1.55 -16.84 12.52
C ILE A 138 0.08 -16.58 12.16
N LYS A 139 -0.40 -15.33 12.33
CA LYS A 139 -1.78 -14.95 11.99
C LYS A 139 -2.04 -15.02 10.48
N ALA A 140 -1.12 -14.55 9.65
CA ALA A 140 -1.21 -14.63 8.19
C ALA A 140 -1.16 -16.09 7.68
N LYS A 141 -0.31 -16.93 8.27
CA LYS A 141 -0.28 -18.38 7.96
C LYS A 141 -1.57 -19.08 8.36
N ARG A 142 -2.13 -18.72 9.52
CA ARG A 142 -3.39 -19.31 9.99
C ARG A 142 -4.58 -18.89 9.15
N PHE A 143 -4.66 -17.62 8.75
CA PHE A 143 -5.69 -17.11 7.84
C PHE A 143 -5.64 -17.81 6.47
N LEU A 144 -4.45 -18.12 5.97
CA LEU A 144 -4.28 -18.92 4.76
C LEU A 144 -4.81 -20.34 4.89
N VAL A 145 -4.51 -21.01 6.01
CA VAL A 145 -5.04 -22.35 6.28
C VAL A 145 -6.57 -22.30 6.38
N GLU A 146 -7.14 -21.30 7.03
CA GLU A 146 -8.60 -21.12 7.12
C GLU A 146 -9.23 -20.86 5.73
N ILE A 147 -8.57 -20.12 4.83
CA ILE A 147 -9.03 -19.93 3.44
C ILE A 147 -8.90 -21.22 2.62
N GLU A 148 -7.79 -21.96 2.76
CA GLU A 148 -7.58 -23.22 2.06
C GLU A 148 -8.59 -24.28 2.51
N GLU A 149 -8.86 -24.38 3.81
CA GLU A 149 -9.91 -25.23 4.37
C GLU A 149 -11.32 -24.77 3.91
N LEU A 150 -11.57 -23.47 3.79
CA LEU A 150 -12.83 -22.95 3.26
C LEU A 150 -13.02 -23.36 1.79
N ILE A 151 -11.98 -23.21 0.96
CA ILE A 151 -11.98 -23.60 -0.45
C ILE A 151 -12.20 -25.11 -0.60
N ASP A 152 -11.52 -25.92 0.22
CA ASP A 152 -11.65 -27.39 0.21
C ASP A 152 -13.02 -27.83 0.74
N SER A 153 -13.64 -27.07 1.65
CA SER A 153 -15.00 -27.34 2.16
C SER A 153 -16.13 -26.90 1.20
N GLN A 154 -15.84 -25.98 0.28
CA GLN A 154 -16.80 -25.49 -0.72
C GLN A 154 -16.84 -26.32 -2.01
N ASP A 155 -16.04 -27.38 -2.11
CA ASP A 155 -16.04 -28.32 -3.26
C ASP A 155 -17.36 -29.10 -3.44
N ILE A 156 -18.38 -28.83 -2.62
CA ILE A 156 -19.69 -29.49 -2.68
C ILE A 156 -20.83 -28.54 -3.12
N PHE A 157 -20.73 -27.20 -3.00
CA PHE A 157 -21.86 -26.34 -3.39
C PHE A 157 -21.47 -24.89 -3.78
N VAL A 158 -21.81 -24.55 -5.04
CA VAL A 158 -22.24 -23.24 -5.58
C VAL A 158 -21.20 -22.31 -6.25
N ASP A 159 -21.65 -21.87 -7.44
CA ASP A 159 -21.23 -20.83 -8.39
C ASP A 159 -19.75 -20.62 -8.75
N THR A 160 -19.51 -20.69 -10.05
CA THR A 160 -18.18 -20.84 -10.66
C THR A 160 -17.34 -19.56 -10.66
N GLN A 161 -17.91 -18.38 -10.38
CA GLN A 161 -17.17 -17.11 -10.35
C GLN A 161 -16.50 -16.81 -9.00
N GLU A 162 -17.19 -17.04 -7.88
CA GLU A 162 -16.63 -16.75 -6.55
C GLU A 162 -15.46 -17.69 -6.23
N LEU A 163 -15.54 -18.96 -6.64
CA LEU A 163 -14.45 -19.92 -6.52
C LEU A 163 -13.23 -19.52 -7.36
N VAL A 164 -13.43 -18.90 -8.53
CA VAL A 164 -12.33 -18.41 -9.39
C VAL A 164 -11.64 -17.22 -8.73
N VAL A 165 -12.41 -16.27 -8.18
CA VAL A 165 -11.88 -15.11 -7.46
C VAL A 165 -11.12 -15.56 -6.20
N ALA A 166 -11.67 -16.48 -5.43
CA ALA A 166 -11.01 -17.05 -4.25
C ALA A 166 -9.70 -17.76 -4.61
N LYS A 167 -9.68 -18.55 -5.71
CA LYS A 167 -8.47 -19.21 -6.23
C LYS A 167 -7.42 -18.19 -6.71
N GLN A 168 -7.84 -17.09 -7.34
CA GLN A 168 -6.95 -16.00 -7.74
C GLN A 168 -6.36 -15.27 -6.54
N MET A 169 -7.18 -14.97 -5.52
CA MET A 169 -6.71 -14.38 -4.26
C MET A 169 -5.73 -15.29 -3.54
N ALA A 170 -6.03 -16.59 -3.41
CA ALA A 170 -5.11 -17.57 -2.81
C ALA A 170 -3.78 -17.65 -3.58
N HIS A 171 -3.82 -17.59 -4.92
CA HIS A 171 -2.61 -17.55 -5.75
C HIS A 171 -1.78 -16.28 -5.52
N LEU A 172 -2.42 -15.11 -5.45
CA LEU A 172 -1.76 -13.83 -5.17
C LEU A 172 -1.10 -13.82 -3.80
N ILE A 173 -1.79 -14.32 -2.77
CA ILE A 173 -1.25 -14.40 -1.41
C ILE A 173 -0.07 -15.38 -1.35
N ARG A 174 -0.15 -16.56 -2.01
CA ARG A 174 0.96 -17.52 -2.11
C ARG A 174 2.19 -16.91 -2.80
N LYS A 175 1.99 -16.15 -3.87
CA LYS A 175 3.10 -15.48 -4.59
C LYS A 175 3.79 -14.45 -3.68
N ARG A 176 3.00 -13.65 -2.94
CA ARG A 176 3.51 -12.66 -1.98
C ARG A 176 4.27 -13.27 -0.79
N ILE A 177 3.89 -14.46 -0.35
CA ILE A 177 4.59 -15.15 0.75
C ILE A 177 5.89 -15.78 0.28
N LYS A 178 5.93 -16.31 -0.95
CA LYS A 178 7.17 -16.84 -1.53
C LYS A 178 8.19 -15.75 -1.85
N SER A 179 7.77 -14.56 -2.27
CA SER A 179 8.68 -13.42 -2.46
C SER A 179 9.21 -12.86 -1.13
N ALA A 180 8.44 -12.97 -0.04
CA ALA A 180 8.85 -12.58 1.30
C ALA A 180 9.81 -13.57 2.01
N VAL A 181 10.04 -14.75 1.44
CA VAL A 181 11.02 -15.75 1.95
C VAL A 181 11.83 -16.32 0.78
N PRO A 182 12.97 -15.73 0.41
CA PRO A 182 13.97 -16.45 -0.35
C PRO A 182 14.46 -17.59 0.54
N SER A 183 14.23 -18.83 0.13
CA SER A 183 14.77 -20.01 0.80
C SER A 183 16.30 -19.89 0.91
N LEU A 184 16.78 -19.78 2.15
CA LEU A 184 18.12 -20.19 2.55
C LEU A 184 18.27 -21.70 2.32
N HIS A 185 18.78 -22.10 1.17
CA HIS A 185 19.50 -23.35 0.94
C HIS A 185 20.60 -23.01 -0.09
N SER A 186 21.90 -23.15 0.16
CA SER A 186 22.60 -24.24 0.84
C SER A 186 23.82 -23.75 1.65
N VAL A 187 23.89 -24.12 2.92
CA VAL A 187 25.16 -24.49 3.57
C VAL A 187 24.97 -25.93 4.03
N CYS A 188 26.00 -26.74 3.71
CA CYS A 188 26.12 -28.19 3.77
C CYS A 188 25.59 -28.95 2.56
#